data_AF-A0A7J5A595-F1
#
_entry.id   AF-A0A7J5A595-F1
#
_cell.length_a   1.000
_cell.length_b   1.000
_cell.length_c   1.000
_cell.angle_alpha   90.00
_cell.angle_beta   90.00
_cell.angle_gamma   90.00
#
_symmetry.space_group_name_H-M   'P 1'
#
loop_
_entity.id
_entity.type
_entity.pdbx_description
1 polymer ?
#
loop_
_entity_poly.entity_id
_entity_poly.type
_entity_poly.pdbx_seq_one_letter_code
_entity_poly.pdbx_strand_id
1 'polypeptide(L)'
;GLVGAQDVQSVNGTELTWRLGVGTCDTGITPMVQERDDVVVVGGSVIRATGVCNAMLKMEPVTATLKAPLGDRPILDVLTGAPLRLATR
;
A
#
# COMPACT_ATOMS: atom_id res chain seq x y z
N GLY A 1 -4.91 12.67 1.17
CA GLY A 1 -4.80 12.35 -0.25
C GLY A 1 -4.50 10.88 -0.42
N LEU A 2 -5.04 10.25 -1.45
CA LEU A 2 -4.81 8.84 -1.78
C LEU A 2 -3.40 8.66 -2.38
N VAL A 3 -2.74 7.56 -2.06
CA VAL A 3 -1.42 7.16 -2.61
C VAL A 3 -1.43 5.68 -2.98
N GLY A 4 -0.69 5.36 -4.04
CA GLY A 4 -0.64 4.01 -4.60
C GLY A 4 0.36 3.12 -3.88
N ALA A 5 0.06 1.83 -3.90
CA ALA A 5 0.97 0.78 -3.47
C ALA A 5 1.98 0.46 -4.59
N GLN A 6 3.18 0.05 -4.21
CA GLN A 6 4.30 -0.18 -5.14
C GLN A 6 4.58 -1.67 -5.32
N ASP A 7 4.71 -2.39 -4.20
CA ASP A 7 4.97 -3.83 -4.17
C ASP A 7 4.58 -4.40 -2.80
N VAL A 8 4.37 -5.72 -2.79
CA VAL A 8 4.13 -6.48 -1.57
C VAL A 8 5.48 -6.90 -0.98
N GLN A 9 5.67 -6.65 0.31
CA GLN A 9 6.89 -7.03 1.03
C GLN A 9 6.76 -8.41 1.68
N SER A 10 5.59 -8.72 2.25
CA SER A 10 5.34 -10.01 2.89
C SER A 10 3.86 -10.30 3.03
N VAL A 11 3.52 -11.59 3.06
CA VAL A 11 2.19 -12.12 3.39
C VAL A 11 2.38 -13.22 4.44
N ASN A 12 1.89 -12.98 5.65
CA ASN A 12 2.04 -13.91 6.79
C ASN A 12 0.65 -14.18 7.40
N GLY A 13 -0.03 -15.21 6.90
CA GLY A 13 -1.41 -15.51 7.33
C GLY A 13 -2.38 -14.39 6.93
N THR A 14 -2.85 -13.62 7.91
CA THR A 14 -3.69 -12.43 7.71
C THR A 14 -2.90 -11.12 7.72
N GLU A 15 -1.60 -11.14 8.02
CA GLU A 15 -0.78 -9.94 8.01
C GLU A 15 -0.22 -9.70 6.60
N LEU A 16 -0.50 -8.51 6.06
CA LEU A 16 -0.02 -8.07 4.75
C LEU A 16 0.84 -6.81 4.92
N THR A 17 2.05 -6.84 4.39
CA THR A 17 2.95 -5.68 4.35
C THR A 17 3.24 -5.30 2.91
N TRP A 18 3.12 -4.01 2.58
CA TRP A 18 3.41 -3.45 1.26
C TRP A 18 4.08 -2.08 1.40
N ARG A 19 4.61 -1.56 0.30
CA ARG A 19 5.19 -0.21 0.28
C ARG A 19 4.27 0.78 -0.42
N LEU A 20 4.14 1.97 0.17
CA LEU A 20 3.50 3.14 -0.43
C LEU A 20 4.55 4.03 -1.07
N GLY A 21 4.21 4.59 -2.24
CA GLY A 21 4.96 5.70 -2.82
C GLY A 21 4.46 7.02 -2.25
N VAL A 22 5.20 7.63 -1.32
CA VAL A 22 4.84 8.90 -0.67
C VAL A 22 5.91 9.96 -0.88
N GLY A 23 5.57 11.23 -0.75
CA GLY A 23 6.57 12.31 -0.68
C GLY A 23 7.29 12.30 0.67
N THR A 24 8.54 12.74 0.73
CA THR A 24 9.28 12.76 2.02
C THR A 24 8.69 13.72 3.05
N CYS A 25 7.88 14.68 2.64
CA CYS A 25 7.21 15.63 3.54
C CYS A 25 5.75 15.23 3.86
N ASP A 26 5.24 14.16 3.27
CA ASP A 26 3.91 13.66 3.61
C ASP A 26 3.88 13.13 5.04
N THR A 27 2.77 13.32 5.73
CA THR A 27 2.56 12.86 7.13
C THR A 27 1.25 12.09 7.25
N GLY A 28 0.96 11.55 8.44
CA GLY A 28 -0.30 10.82 8.67
C GLY A 28 -0.48 9.61 7.75
N ILE A 29 0.62 8.95 7.39
CA ILE A 29 0.63 7.83 6.45
C ILE A 29 -0.15 6.67 7.08
N THR A 30 -1.27 6.31 6.46
CA THR A 30 -2.18 5.29 6.98
C THR A 30 -2.45 4.23 5.91
N PRO A 31 -2.28 2.93 6.23
CA PRO A 31 -2.61 1.85 5.30
C PRO A 31 -4.11 1.83 4.99
N MET A 32 -4.47 1.45 3.76
CA MET A 32 -5.85 1.23 3.35
C MET A 32 -5.97 -0.14 2.68
N VAL A 33 -6.99 -0.89 3.08
CA VAL A 33 -7.30 -2.21 2.52
C VAL A 33 -8.79 -2.29 2.24
N GLN A 34 -9.14 -2.75 1.04
CA GLN A 34 -10.49 -3.13 0.68
C GLN A 34 -10.50 -4.59 0.22
N GLU A 35 -11.13 -5.45 1.02
CA GLU A 35 -11.30 -6.86 0.68
C GLU A 35 -12.61 -7.12 -0.06
N ARG A 36 -12.51 -8.02 -1.04
CA ARG A 36 -13.59 -8.72 -1.74
C ARG A 36 -13.27 -10.21 -1.72
N ASP A 37 -14.22 -11.01 -2.19
CA ASP A 37 -14.09 -12.48 -2.19
C ASP A 37 -12.98 -12.96 -3.14
N ASP A 38 -12.74 -12.21 -4.23
CA ASP A 38 -11.81 -12.56 -5.30
C ASP A 38 -10.57 -11.66 -5.35
N VAL A 39 -10.52 -10.56 -4.59
CA VAL A 39 -9.43 -9.58 -4.67
C VAL A 39 -9.20 -8.83 -3.36
N VAL A 40 -7.97 -8.39 -3.15
CA VAL A 40 -7.62 -7.43 -2.11
C VAL A 40 -7.05 -6.17 -2.76
N VAL A 41 -7.67 -5.02 -2.56
CA VAL A 41 -7.16 -3.73 -3.05
C VAL A 41 -6.44 -3.02 -1.92
N VAL A 42 -5.21 -2.57 -2.16
CA VAL A 42 -4.39 -1.89 -1.16
C VAL A 42 -3.87 -0.54 -1.67
N GLY A 43 -3.64 0.35 -0.72
CA GLY A 43 -3.04 1.64 -0.94
C GLY A 43 -2.85 2.34 0.38
N GLY A 44 -2.82 3.67 0.37
CA GLY A 44 -2.72 4.43 1.59
C GLY A 44 -3.31 5.82 1.48
N SER A 45 -3.44 6.45 2.63
CA SER A 45 -3.76 7.86 2.72
C SER A 45 -2.63 8.61 3.40
N VAL A 46 -2.47 9.88 3.03
CA VAL A 46 -1.49 10.81 3.61
C VAL A 46 -2.09 12.19 3.81
N ILE A 47 -1.54 12.96 4.73
CA ILE A 47 -1.68 14.41 4.82
C ILE A 47 -0.57 15.02 3.96
N ARG A 48 -0.95 15.70 2.88
CA ARG A 48 0.00 16.33 1.95
C ARG A 48 0.58 17.60 2.55
N ALA A 49 1.88 17.81 2.37
CA ALA A 49 2.51 19.07 2.73
C ALA A 49 1.95 20.24 1.89
N THR A 50 1.80 21.42 2.49
CA THR A 50 1.29 22.64 1.83
C THR A 50 2.37 23.66 1.50
N GLY A 51 3.64 23.38 1.87
CA GLY A 51 4.80 24.23 1.60
C GLY A 51 5.80 23.60 0.63
N VAL A 52 6.98 24.22 0.50
CA VAL A 52 8.07 23.68 -0.32
C VAL A 52 8.45 22.29 0.18
N CYS A 53 8.41 21.32 -0.72
CA CYS A 53 8.91 19.97 -0.51
C CYS A 53 9.80 19.57 -1.69
N ASN A 54 10.78 18.70 -1.44
CA ASN A 54 11.50 18.08 -2.53
C ASN A 54 10.55 17.15 -3.34
N ALA A 55 10.95 16.78 -4.56
CA ALA A 55 10.21 15.83 -5.39
C ALA A 55 10.66 14.37 -5.19
N MET A 56 11.07 14.00 -3.97
CA MET A 56 11.60 12.66 -3.70
C MET A 56 10.52 11.66 -3.34
N LEU A 57 10.56 10.52 -4.04
CA LEU A 57 9.74 9.36 -3.76
C LEU A 57 10.34 8.57 -2.58
N LYS A 58 9.58 8.48 -1.50
CA LYS A 58 9.87 7.62 -0.34
C LYS A 58 9.05 6.35 -0.44
N MET A 59 9.71 5.20 -0.32
CA MET A 59 9.06 3.89 -0.26
C MET A 59 8.74 3.57 1.21
N GLU A 60 7.53 3.90 1.65
CA GLU A 60 7.13 3.71 3.05
C GLU A 60 6.50 2.32 3.25
N PRO A 61 7.10 1.43 4.06
CA PRO A 61 6.46 0.17 4.41
C PRO A 61 5.27 0.42 5.34
N VAL A 62 4.15 -0.21 5.05
CA VAL A 62 2.96 -0.23 5.90
C VAL A 62 2.42 -1.64 6.01
N THR A 63 1.75 -1.92 7.12
CA THR A 63 1.19 -3.25 7.43
C THR A 63 -0.28 -3.12 7.81
N ALA A 64 -1.08 -4.08 7.40
CA ALA A 64 -2.47 -4.22 7.85
C ALA A 64 -2.84 -5.68 8.05
N THR A 65 -3.82 -5.91 8.93
CA THR A 65 -4.44 -7.21 9.14
C THR A 65 -5.67 -7.34 8.25
N LEU A 66 -5.67 -8.38 7.40
CA LEU A 66 -6.81 -8.80 6.60
C LEU A 66 -7.86 -9.50 7.48
N LYS A 67 -9.12 -9.46 7.06
CA LYS A 67 -10.24 -10.14 7.72
C LYS A 67 -10.15 -11.66 7.60
N ALA A 68 -9.51 -12.15 6.53
CA ALA A 68 -9.25 -13.56 6.27
C ALA A 68 -7.88 -13.76 5.59
N PRO A 69 -7.27 -14.95 5.67
CA PRO A 69 -6.00 -15.22 4.99
C PRO A 69 -6.07 -14.87 3.50
N LEU A 70 -4.98 -14.36 2.91
CA LEU A 70 -4.99 -13.87 1.52
C LEU A 70 -5.47 -14.94 0.52
N GLY A 71 -5.00 -16.19 0.68
CA GLY A 71 -5.24 -17.26 -0.28
C GLY A 71 -4.66 -16.92 -1.64
N ASP A 72 -5.40 -17.22 -2.71
CA ASP A 72 -4.99 -16.98 -4.09
C ASP A 72 -5.47 -15.61 -4.63
N ARG A 73 -6.09 -14.79 -3.78
CA ARG A 73 -6.62 -13.48 -4.19
C ARG A 73 -5.47 -12.57 -4.64
N PRO A 74 -5.49 -12.01 -5.86
CA PRO A 74 -4.52 -11.00 -6.25
C PRO A 74 -4.62 -9.77 -5.36
N ILE A 75 -3.49 -9.11 -5.18
CA ILE A 75 -3.42 -7.81 -4.52
C ILE A 75 -3.30 -6.74 -5.60
N LEU A 76 -4.20 -5.76 -5.60
CA LEU A 76 -4.21 -4.68 -6.59
C LEU A 76 -3.86 -3.33 -5.95
N ASP A 77 -3.12 -2.51 -6.68
CA ASP A 77 -2.92 -1.11 -6.33
C ASP A 77 -4.21 -0.30 -6.50
N VAL A 78 -4.55 0.50 -5.49
CA VAL A 78 -5.76 1.34 -5.47
C VAL A 78 -5.80 2.39 -6.58
N LEU A 79 -4.65 2.88 -7.08
CA LEU A 79 -4.63 3.95 -8.09
C LEU A 79 -4.80 3.42 -9.51
N THR A 80 -4.18 2.28 -9.80
CA THR A 80 -4.10 1.75 -11.16
C THR A 80 -4.95 0.50 -11.39
N GLY A 81 -5.36 -0.20 -10.33
CA GLY A 81 -5.94 -1.53 -10.41
C GLY A 81 -4.97 -2.60 -10.89
N ALA A 82 -3.68 -2.28 -11.04
CA ALA A 82 -2.67 -3.22 -11.50
C ALA A 82 -2.32 -4.24 -10.41
N PRO A 83 -2.05 -5.51 -10.76
CA PRO A 83 -1.57 -6.50 -9.80
C PRO A 83 -0.21 -6.11 -9.24
N LEU A 84 -0.10 -6.12 -7.92
CA LEU A 84 1.17 -5.98 -7.22
C LEU A 84 1.94 -7.30 -7.24
N ARG A 85 3.26 -7.19 -7.28
CA ARG A 85 4.17 -8.32 -7.19
C ARG A 85 4.82 -8.35 -5.82
N LEU A 86 5.21 -9.55 -5.40
CA LEU A 86 6.10 -9.70 -4.25
C LEU A 86 7.47 -9.11 -4.61
N ALA A 87 8.00 -8.24 -3.75
CA ALA A 87 9.32 -7.69 -3.93
C ALA A 87 10.36 -8.81 -3.93
N THR A 88 11.22 -8.81 -4.95
CA THR A 88 12.39 -9.68 -4.94
C THR A 88 13.38 -9.14 -3.92
N ARG A 89 13.86 -10.01 -3.02
CA ARG A 89 14.91 -9.67 -2.05
C ARG A 89 16.23 -9.38 -2.74
#